data_AF-A0A6J3CU30-F1
#
_entry.id   AF-A0A6J3CU30-F1
#
_cell.length_a   1.000
_cell.length_b   1.000
_cell.length_c   1.000
_cell.angle_alpha   90.00
_cell.angle_beta   90.00
_cell.angle_gamma   90.00
#
_symmetry.space_group_name_H-M   'P 1'
#
loop_
_entity.id
_entity.type
_entity.pdbx_description
1 polymer ?
#
loop_
_entity_poly.entity_id
_entity_poly.type
_entity_poly.pdbx_seq_one_letter_code
_entity_poly.pdbx_strand_id
1 'polypeptide(L)'
;MWPDRGPRLPERTACPPGGGRGPAGRPRLGRGEAPGGGRAAMAGEEAAAGAGAGQLGAEGKEPGGGGAEGQQCIFCRIARREEPGTALLPCQYEDLVCFRDIRPGAPHHYLVVPVEHMGNCKTLKSEHIPIVKRMMEVGKSVLQRNNFNDLNDIRMGFHWPPFCSISHLHLHVLAPASQLGFLSRLIYRINSYWFITAEQLIERLQTENAAS
;
A
#
# COMPACT_ATOMS: atom_id res chain seq x y z
N MET A 1 -50.25 -4.60 -30.44
CA MET A 1 -50.70 -3.31 -31.00
C MET A 1 -50.90 -2.35 -29.82
N TRP A 2 -49.88 -1.56 -29.50
CA TRP A 2 -49.86 -0.59 -28.40
C TRP A 2 -49.42 0.74 -29.02
N PRO A 3 -50.18 1.85 -28.88
CA PRO A 3 -49.80 3.09 -29.52
C PRO A 3 -48.72 3.82 -28.73
N ASP A 4 -47.74 4.23 -29.52
CA ASP A 4 -46.64 5.15 -29.25
C ASP A 4 -47.13 6.55 -28.84
N ARG A 5 -46.48 7.13 -27.83
CA ARG A 5 -46.48 8.58 -27.54
C ARG A 5 -45.46 8.89 -26.44
N GLY A 6 -44.21 9.10 -26.85
CA GLY A 6 -43.19 9.75 -26.01
C GLY A 6 -43.46 11.26 -25.84
N PRO A 7 -43.09 11.87 -24.70
CA PRO A 7 -43.05 13.32 -24.57
C PRO A 7 -41.63 13.90 -24.60
N ARG A 8 -41.42 14.73 -25.63
CA ARG A 8 -40.70 16.01 -25.74
C ARG A 8 -39.60 16.35 -24.70
N LEU A 9 -38.40 16.57 -25.23
CA LEU A 9 -37.30 17.32 -24.60
C LEU A 9 -37.62 18.83 -24.55
N PRO A 10 -37.28 19.55 -23.46
CA PRO A 10 -37.28 21.01 -23.46
C PRO A 10 -35.98 21.61 -24.01
N GLU A 11 -36.15 22.77 -24.64
CA GLU A 11 -35.19 23.53 -25.43
C GLU A 11 -34.11 24.25 -24.62
N ARG A 12 -33.04 24.57 -25.34
CA ARG A 12 -31.83 25.28 -24.92
C ARG A 12 -32.13 26.77 -24.70
N THR A 13 -31.64 27.33 -23.60
CA THR A 13 -31.44 28.79 -23.45
C THR A 13 -29.95 29.10 -23.35
N ALA A 14 -29.49 29.95 -24.26
CA ALA A 14 -28.13 30.46 -24.36
C ALA A 14 -27.90 31.63 -23.37
N CYS A 15 -26.71 31.69 -22.77
CA CYS A 15 -26.21 32.86 -22.03
C CYS A 15 -25.37 33.76 -22.94
N PRO A 16 -25.44 35.10 -22.81
CA PRO A 16 -24.66 36.05 -23.61
C PRO A 16 -23.24 36.31 -23.06
N PRO A 17 -22.32 36.87 -23.88
CA PRO A 17 -20.97 37.23 -23.48
C PRO A 17 -20.84 38.71 -23.06
N GLY A 18 -20.01 38.97 -22.05
CA GLY A 18 -19.43 40.29 -21.75
C GLY A 18 -18.11 40.05 -20.98
N GLY A 19 -16.98 40.71 -21.21
CA GLY A 19 -16.68 41.98 -21.84
C GLY A 19 -16.02 42.89 -20.79
N GLY A 20 -14.73 43.25 -20.93
CA GLY A 20 -14.11 44.39 -20.21
C GLY A 20 -12.71 44.15 -19.61
N ARG A 21 -11.83 45.14 -19.79
CA ARG A 21 -10.36 45.14 -19.58
C ARG A 21 -9.93 45.93 -18.32
N GLY A 22 -8.71 45.64 -17.83
CA GLY A 22 -7.73 46.62 -17.30
C GLY A 22 -7.67 46.87 -15.78
N PRO A 23 -6.68 47.64 -15.27
CA PRO A 23 -5.26 47.24 -15.17
C PRO A 23 -4.60 47.46 -13.78
N ALA A 24 -3.37 46.94 -13.64
CA ALA A 24 -2.20 47.39 -12.83
C ALA A 24 -2.36 48.02 -11.42
N GLY A 25 -1.61 47.46 -10.45
CA GLY A 25 -1.24 48.16 -9.21
C GLY A 25 -0.22 47.41 -8.34
N ARG A 26 1.04 47.84 -8.37
CA ARG A 26 2.06 47.63 -7.30
C ARG A 26 2.16 48.93 -6.49
N PRO A 27 2.38 48.88 -5.17
CA PRO A 27 3.71 49.21 -4.61
C PRO A 27 4.08 48.31 -3.40
N ARG A 28 5.31 47.81 -3.25
CA ARG A 28 6.55 48.36 -2.64
C ARG A 28 6.56 48.52 -1.10
N LEU A 29 7.54 47.81 -0.51
CA LEU A 29 8.35 48.08 0.71
C LEU A 29 7.79 47.77 2.10
N GLY A 30 8.50 46.87 2.80
CA GLY A 30 8.48 46.70 4.24
C GLY A 30 9.70 45.88 4.68
N ARG A 31 10.77 46.58 5.05
CA ARG A 31 12.04 46.08 5.61
C ARG A 31 11.79 45.63 7.06
N GLY A 32 12.39 44.50 7.48
CA GLY A 32 12.39 44.05 8.87
C GLY A 32 13.54 43.08 9.12
N GLU A 33 14.59 43.59 9.75
CA GLU A 33 15.83 42.92 10.14
C GLU A 33 15.64 41.84 11.21
N ALA A 34 16.63 40.93 11.25
CA ALA A 34 16.80 39.84 12.22
C ALA A 34 17.13 40.35 13.65
N PRO A 35 17.17 39.46 14.67
CA PRO A 35 18.39 38.69 14.87
C PRO A 35 18.15 37.21 15.25
N GLY A 36 18.89 36.33 14.57
CA GLY A 36 19.18 34.97 15.05
C GLY A 36 20.54 34.96 15.75
N GLY A 37 20.64 34.29 16.89
CA GLY A 37 21.88 34.20 17.65
C GLY A 37 21.74 33.48 18.99
N GLY A 38 21.24 32.24 18.98
CA GLY A 38 21.20 31.38 20.16
C GLY A 38 22.07 30.14 19.94
N ARG A 39 23.19 30.05 20.67
CA ARG A 39 24.09 28.90 20.75
C ARG A 39 23.45 27.82 21.63
N ALA A 40 23.47 26.56 21.21
CA ALA A 40 23.42 25.36 22.07
C ALA A 40 23.94 24.17 21.25
N ALA A 41 25.19 23.76 21.47
CA ALA A 41 25.57 22.65 22.35
C ALA A 41 25.39 21.28 21.67
N MET A 42 26.48 20.83 21.03
CA MET A 42 26.73 19.41 20.74
C MET A 42 27.03 18.72 22.07
N ALA A 43 26.16 17.78 22.46
CA ALA A 43 26.47 16.75 23.44
C ALA A 43 26.29 15.41 22.73
N GLY A 44 27.39 14.66 22.63
CA GLY A 44 27.35 13.28 22.21
C GLY A 44 26.83 12.39 23.33
N GLU A 45 26.29 11.24 22.95
CA GLU A 45 26.32 10.07 23.80
C GLU A 45 26.44 8.83 22.90
N GLU A 46 27.54 8.11 23.12
CA GLU A 46 27.76 6.76 22.63
C GLU A 46 26.87 5.78 23.41
N ALA A 47 26.31 4.78 22.74
CA ALA A 47 25.86 3.57 23.41
C ALA A 47 26.02 2.34 22.51
N ALA A 48 27.15 1.68 22.75
CA ALA A 48 27.32 0.24 22.97
C ALA A 48 26.81 -0.78 21.96
N ALA A 49 27.78 -1.59 21.53
CA ALA A 49 27.66 -2.90 20.90
C ALA A 49 26.86 -3.91 21.74
N GLY A 50 26.21 -4.85 21.05
CA GLY A 50 25.61 -6.04 21.63
C GLY A 50 25.51 -7.15 20.60
N ALA A 51 26.61 -7.90 20.44
CA ALA A 51 26.61 -9.18 19.73
C ALA A 51 25.79 -10.21 20.54
N GLY A 52 24.87 -10.90 19.88
CA GLY A 52 24.08 -11.98 20.46
C GLY A 52 23.81 -13.05 19.42
N ALA A 53 24.77 -13.95 19.24
CA ALA A 53 24.55 -15.22 18.57
C ALA A 53 23.64 -16.08 19.46
N GLY A 54 22.41 -16.33 19.01
CA GLY A 54 21.45 -17.23 19.62
C GLY A 54 20.98 -18.23 18.58
N GLN A 55 21.26 -19.49 18.84
CA GLN A 55 21.18 -20.61 17.92
C GLN A 55 19.93 -21.47 18.20
N LEU A 56 19.33 -22.00 17.12
CA LEU A 56 18.42 -23.15 17.00
C LEU A 56 16.97 -23.05 17.50
N GLY A 57 16.07 -23.64 16.71
CA GLY A 57 14.69 -23.98 17.09
C GLY A 57 13.75 -24.08 15.90
N ALA A 58 13.88 -25.16 15.13
CA ALA A 58 12.92 -25.53 14.09
C ALA A 58 11.76 -26.28 14.74
N GLU A 59 10.53 -25.75 14.69
CA GLU A 59 9.31 -26.54 14.84
C GLU A 59 8.24 -25.98 13.89
N GLY A 60 7.89 -26.81 12.90
CA GLY A 60 6.78 -26.54 12.00
C GLY A 60 5.46 -26.70 12.74
N LYS A 61 4.54 -25.76 12.52
CA LYS A 61 3.13 -25.91 12.88
C LYS A 61 2.27 -25.68 11.64
N GLU A 62 1.54 -26.74 11.29
CA GLU A 62 0.56 -26.84 10.21
C GLU A 62 -0.50 -25.72 10.26
N PRO A 63 -1.16 -25.39 9.13
CA PRO A 63 -2.07 -24.27 9.01
C PRO A 63 -3.46 -24.64 9.55
N GLY A 64 -3.92 -23.93 10.57
CA GLY A 64 -5.24 -24.15 11.12
C GLY A 64 -5.63 -23.07 12.12
N GLY A 65 -6.46 -22.13 11.65
CA GLY A 65 -7.45 -21.36 12.41
C GLY A 65 -7.12 -20.92 13.84
N GLY A 66 -6.88 -19.61 14.01
CA GLY A 66 -7.39 -18.88 15.17
C GLY A 66 -6.74 -19.15 16.53
N GLY A 67 -5.44 -19.41 16.60
CA GLY A 67 -4.68 -19.35 17.85
C GLY A 67 -4.34 -17.92 18.29
N ALA A 68 -3.87 -17.75 19.53
CA ALA A 68 -3.56 -16.48 20.22
C ALA A 68 -2.77 -15.41 19.41
N GLU A 69 -2.07 -15.78 18.34
CA GLU A 69 -1.36 -14.86 17.43
C GLU A 69 -2.30 -13.92 16.65
N GLY A 70 -3.49 -14.40 16.26
CA GLY A 70 -4.47 -13.56 15.54
C GLY A 70 -5.09 -12.47 16.41
N GLN A 71 -5.07 -12.60 17.74
CA GLN A 71 -5.66 -11.63 18.66
C GLN A 71 -4.76 -10.41 18.88
N GLN A 72 -3.44 -10.57 18.73
CA GLN A 72 -2.48 -9.46 18.85
C GLN A 72 -2.08 -8.87 17.50
N CYS A 73 -2.48 -9.50 16.38
CA CYS A 73 -2.18 -9.02 15.05
C CYS A 73 -2.98 -7.75 14.70
N ILE A 74 -2.28 -6.65 14.44
CA ILE A 74 -2.90 -5.39 14.04
C ILE A 74 -3.73 -5.52 12.75
N PHE A 75 -3.31 -6.37 11.81
CA PHE A 75 -4.04 -6.59 10.56
C PHE A 75 -5.32 -7.40 10.76
N CYS A 76 -5.36 -8.32 11.72
CA CYS A 76 -6.61 -8.97 12.11
C CYS A 76 -7.60 -7.97 12.70
N ARG A 77 -7.12 -7.03 13.54
CA ARG A 77 -7.96 -5.96 14.11
C ARG A 77 -8.50 -5.02 13.02
N ILE A 78 -7.67 -4.67 12.03
CA ILE A 78 -8.11 -3.90 10.85
C ILE A 78 -9.16 -4.68 10.04
N ALA A 79 -8.95 -5.97 9.78
CA ALA A 79 -9.90 -6.81 9.06
C ALA A 79 -11.26 -6.90 9.78
N ARG A 80 -11.25 -6.92 11.12
CA ARG A 80 -12.45 -6.88 11.98
C ARG A 80 -13.05 -5.48 12.15
N ARG A 81 -12.44 -4.44 11.56
CA ARG A 81 -12.85 -3.03 11.69
C ARG A 81 -12.79 -2.50 13.13
N GLU A 82 -11.89 -3.04 13.92
CA GLU A 82 -11.63 -2.63 15.32
C GLU A 82 -10.62 -1.47 15.40
N GLU A 83 -10.03 -1.06 14.27
CA GLU A 83 -9.08 0.04 14.17
C GLU A 83 -9.73 1.28 13.52
N PRO A 84 -10.23 2.25 14.31
CA PRO A 84 -10.95 3.41 13.78
C PRO A 84 -10.07 4.36 12.96
N GLY A 85 -8.74 4.27 13.10
CA GLY A 85 -7.78 5.07 12.34
C GLY A 85 -7.53 4.57 10.91
N THR A 86 -8.02 3.38 10.54
CA THR A 86 -7.75 2.77 9.24
C THR A 86 -9.02 2.60 8.42
N ALA A 87 -9.19 3.43 7.40
CA ALA A 87 -10.32 3.30 6.47
C ALA A 87 -10.10 2.15 5.48
N LEU A 88 -11.05 1.22 5.43
CA LEU A 88 -11.05 0.15 4.43
C LEU A 88 -11.52 0.67 3.07
N LEU A 89 -10.80 0.28 2.03
CA LEU A 89 -11.13 0.55 0.64
C LEU A 89 -12.04 -0.56 0.09
N PRO A 90 -13.01 -0.24 -0.78
CA PRO A 90 -13.88 -1.24 -1.38
C PRO A 90 -13.07 -2.32 -2.11
N CYS A 91 -13.36 -3.58 -1.81
CA CYS A 91 -12.74 -4.75 -2.44
C CYS A 91 -13.80 -5.59 -3.17
N GLN A 92 -13.38 -6.34 -4.17
CA GLN A 92 -14.27 -7.23 -4.94
C GLN A 92 -14.53 -8.56 -4.23
N TYR A 93 -13.61 -8.95 -3.33
CA TYR A 93 -13.67 -10.20 -2.60
C TYR A 93 -13.87 -9.92 -1.11
N GLU A 94 -14.70 -10.72 -0.47
CA GLU A 94 -15.02 -10.61 0.96
C GLU A 94 -13.92 -11.21 1.87
N ASP A 95 -13.09 -12.10 1.31
CA ASP A 95 -11.94 -12.72 2.00
C ASP A 95 -10.70 -11.81 2.07
N LEU A 96 -10.78 -10.61 1.47
CA LEU A 96 -9.69 -9.64 1.39
C LEU A 96 -10.14 -8.26 1.88
N VAL A 97 -9.24 -7.58 2.59
CA VAL A 97 -9.36 -6.18 2.94
C VAL A 97 -8.22 -5.38 2.32
N CYS A 98 -8.50 -4.14 1.93
CA CYS A 98 -7.50 -3.21 1.41
C CYS A 98 -7.58 -1.91 2.19
N PHE A 99 -6.43 -1.33 2.52
CA PHE A 99 -6.34 -0.05 3.23
C PHE A 99 -5.06 0.68 2.88
N ARG A 100 -4.99 1.97 3.20
CA ARG A 100 -3.80 2.80 2.95
C ARG A 100 -2.71 2.52 3.99
N ASP A 101 -1.47 2.43 3.54
CA ASP A 101 -0.32 2.32 4.44
C ASP A 101 -0.12 3.61 5.25
N ILE A 102 0.19 3.48 6.54
CA ILE A 102 0.41 4.61 7.46
C ILE A 102 1.69 5.40 7.14
N ARG A 103 2.68 4.76 6.52
CA ARG A 103 3.94 5.36 6.03
C ARG A 103 4.04 5.14 4.52
N PRO A 104 3.30 5.92 3.71
CA PRO A 104 3.29 5.73 2.27
C PRO A 104 4.67 5.95 1.65
N GLY A 105 5.20 4.92 0.96
CA GLY A 105 6.47 5.00 0.23
C GLY A 105 6.33 5.55 -1.21
N ALA A 106 5.08 5.64 -1.69
CA ALA A 106 4.65 6.18 -2.97
C ALA A 106 3.34 6.98 -2.77
N PRO A 107 2.96 7.86 -3.71
CA PRO A 107 1.69 8.60 -3.65
C PRO A 107 0.46 7.72 -3.39
N HIS A 108 0.41 6.58 -4.07
CA HIS A 108 -0.53 5.49 -3.82
C HIS A 108 0.23 4.32 -3.20
N HIS A 109 0.09 4.14 -1.88
CA HIS A 109 0.61 2.98 -1.17
C HIS A 109 -0.52 2.31 -0.40
N TYR A 110 -0.93 1.13 -0.87
CA TYR A 110 -1.99 0.33 -0.26
C TYR A 110 -1.46 -1.03 0.18
N LEU A 111 -2.12 -1.58 1.19
CA LEU A 111 -1.90 -2.93 1.67
C LEU A 111 -3.16 -3.75 1.39
N VAL A 112 -3.00 -4.85 0.66
CA VAL A 112 -4.06 -5.85 0.49
C VAL A 112 -3.75 -7.02 1.42
N VAL A 113 -4.72 -7.38 2.25
CA VAL A 113 -4.52 -8.33 3.36
C VAL A 113 -5.69 -9.32 3.41
N PRO A 114 -5.45 -10.62 3.55
CA PRO A 114 -6.51 -11.60 3.78
C PRO A 114 -7.17 -11.40 5.14
N VAL A 115 -8.49 -11.58 5.20
CA VAL A 115 -9.25 -11.52 6.45
C VAL A 115 -8.80 -12.61 7.42
N GLU A 116 -8.56 -13.80 6.89
CA GLU A 116 -7.96 -14.89 7.66
C GLU A 116 -6.49 -14.62 7.94
N HIS A 117 -6.06 -14.85 9.19
CA HIS A 117 -4.66 -14.73 9.55
C HIS A 117 -3.87 -15.85 8.89
N MET A 118 -2.99 -15.46 7.98
CA MET A 118 -2.03 -16.36 7.34
C MET A 118 -0.62 -15.83 7.60
N GLY A 119 0.38 -16.71 7.60
CA GLY A 119 1.78 -16.35 7.81
C GLY A 119 2.36 -15.39 6.75
N ASN A 120 3.66 -15.43 6.54
CA ASN A 120 4.33 -14.54 5.58
C ASN A 120 4.41 -15.17 4.17
N CYS A 121 4.97 -14.42 3.22
CA CYS A 121 5.15 -14.89 1.83
C CYS A 121 6.03 -16.15 1.72
N LYS A 122 6.94 -16.41 2.68
CA LYS A 122 7.82 -17.58 2.70
C LYS A 122 7.10 -18.85 3.17
N THR A 123 6.02 -18.73 3.92
CA THR A 123 5.21 -19.87 4.38
C THR A 123 4.13 -20.28 3.38
N LEU A 124 3.98 -19.55 2.28
CA LEU A 124 3.01 -19.90 1.25
C LEU A 124 3.42 -21.18 0.51
N LYS A 125 2.41 -21.95 0.12
CA LYS A 125 2.51 -23.16 -0.70
C LYS A 125 1.81 -22.93 -2.05
N SER A 126 1.97 -23.85 -3.00
CA SER A 126 1.35 -23.78 -4.33
C SER A 126 -0.18 -23.64 -4.29
N GLU A 127 -0.84 -24.24 -3.31
CA GLU A 127 -2.29 -24.08 -3.06
C GLU A 127 -2.72 -22.64 -2.77
N HIS A 128 -1.79 -21.77 -2.35
CA HIS A 128 -2.02 -20.36 -2.04
C HIS A 128 -1.79 -19.44 -3.26
N ILE A 129 -1.40 -19.95 -4.42
CA ILE A 129 -1.27 -19.14 -5.65
C ILE A 129 -2.59 -18.39 -5.98
N PRO A 130 -3.79 -18.98 -5.84
CA PRO A 130 -5.04 -18.28 -6.13
C PRO A 130 -5.27 -17.05 -5.23
N ILE A 131 -4.93 -17.10 -3.93
CA ILE A 131 -5.10 -15.94 -3.04
C ILE A 131 -4.12 -14.82 -3.42
N VAL A 132 -2.88 -15.14 -3.77
CA VAL A 132 -1.89 -14.12 -4.24
C VAL A 132 -2.39 -13.42 -5.51
N LYS A 133 -2.95 -14.18 -6.47
CA LYS A 133 -3.54 -13.60 -7.69
C LYS A 133 -4.72 -12.68 -7.38
N ARG A 134 -5.65 -13.10 -6.53
CA ARG A 134 -6.78 -12.25 -6.09
C ARG A 134 -6.30 -10.96 -5.43
N MET A 135 -5.26 -11.03 -4.60
CA MET A 135 -4.67 -9.85 -3.97
C MET A 135 -4.11 -8.86 -5.00
N MET A 136 -3.45 -9.34 -6.06
CA MET A 136 -2.98 -8.49 -7.16
C MET A 136 -4.14 -7.83 -7.92
N GLU A 137 -5.21 -8.58 -8.18
CA GLU A 137 -6.41 -8.06 -8.85
C GLU A 137 -7.09 -6.97 -8.02
N VAL A 138 -7.21 -7.16 -6.70
CA VAL A 138 -7.69 -6.12 -5.78
C VAL A 138 -6.78 -4.90 -5.81
N GLY A 139 -5.45 -5.08 -5.75
CA GLY A 139 -4.49 -3.99 -5.81
C GLY A 139 -4.65 -3.13 -7.07
N LYS A 140 -4.74 -3.77 -8.24
CA LYS A 140 -4.98 -3.08 -9.52
C LYS A 140 -6.33 -2.35 -9.54
N SER A 141 -7.39 -3.00 -9.06
CA SER A 141 -8.73 -2.40 -9.02
C SER A 141 -8.79 -1.16 -8.12
N VAL A 142 -8.14 -1.21 -6.96
CA VAL A 142 -8.07 -0.07 -6.02
C VAL A 142 -7.27 1.09 -6.62
N LEU A 143 -6.19 0.81 -7.35
CA LEU A 143 -5.45 1.85 -8.07
C LEU A 143 -6.32 2.56 -9.11
N GLN A 144 -7.03 1.78 -9.94
CA GLN A 144 -7.92 2.33 -10.98
C GLN A 144 -9.04 3.18 -10.39
N ARG A 145 -9.67 2.72 -9.30
CA ARG A 145 -10.70 3.49 -8.58
C ARG A 145 -10.16 4.80 -8.01
N ASN A 146 -8.87 4.84 -7.67
CA ASN A 146 -8.21 6.02 -7.14
C ASN A 146 -7.52 6.84 -8.25
N ASN A 147 -8.01 6.73 -9.49
CA ASN A 147 -7.58 7.47 -10.69
C ASN A 147 -6.15 7.17 -11.16
N PHE A 148 -5.58 6.03 -10.78
CA PHE A 148 -4.28 5.58 -11.28
C PHE A 148 -4.46 4.45 -12.30
N ASN A 149 -4.25 4.74 -13.58
CA ASN A 149 -4.48 3.81 -14.68
C ASN A 149 -3.19 3.29 -15.35
N ASP A 150 -2.02 3.83 -15.01
CA ASP A 150 -0.75 3.39 -15.60
C ASP A 150 -0.20 2.13 -14.92
N LEU A 151 -0.76 0.98 -15.30
CA LEU A 151 -0.37 -0.31 -14.72
C LEU A 151 1.07 -0.74 -15.05
N ASN A 152 1.81 -0.01 -15.87
CA ASN A 152 3.23 -0.29 -16.12
C ASN A 152 4.14 0.35 -15.06
N ASP A 153 3.65 1.40 -14.38
CA ASP A 153 4.39 2.11 -13.33
C ASP A 153 3.89 1.73 -11.93
N ILE A 154 3.65 0.44 -11.70
CA ILE A 154 3.22 -0.10 -10.42
C ILE A 154 4.27 -1.06 -9.88
N ARG A 155 4.36 -1.15 -8.55
CA ARG A 155 5.06 -2.22 -7.87
C ARG A 155 4.13 -2.95 -6.93
N MET A 156 4.00 -4.25 -7.15
CA MET A 156 3.26 -5.14 -6.26
C MET A 156 4.16 -6.25 -5.75
N GLY A 157 4.12 -6.51 -4.45
CA GLY A 157 4.89 -7.60 -3.87
C GLY A 157 4.91 -7.60 -2.35
N PHE A 158 5.80 -8.42 -1.81
CA PHE A 158 5.86 -8.76 -0.40
C PHE A 158 7.25 -8.47 0.15
N HIS A 159 7.32 -8.03 1.40
CA HIS A 159 8.58 -8.05 2.13
C HIS A 159 9.00 -9.50 2.40
N TRP A 160 10.30 -9.78 2.28
CA TRP A 160 10.86 -11.10 2.53
C TRP A 160 11.37 -11.20 3.99
N PRO A 161 10.98 -12.23 4.76
CA PRO A 161 11.47 -12.42 6.13
C PRO A 161 13.01 -12.53 6.19
N PRO A 162 13.67 -11.99 7.24
CA PRO A 162 13.15 -11.49 8.51
C PRO A 162 12.67 -10.02 8.49
N PHE A 163 12.63 -9.36 7.34
CA PHE A 163 12.36 -7.92 7.23
C PHE A 163 10.86 -7.57 7.20
N CYS A 164 9.99 -8.53 7.51
CA CYS A 164 8.56 -8.31 7.67
C CYS A 164 8.28 -7.76 9.06
N SER A 165 7.75 -6.54 9.16
CA SER A 165 7.35 -5.99 10.47
C SER A 165 6.12 -6.66 11.07
N ILE A 166 5.31 -7.36 10.26
CA ILE A 166 4.06 -8.00 10.67
C ILE A 166 4.00 -9.39 10.06
N SER A 167 3.77 -10.40 10.90
CA SER A 167 3.66 -11.82 10.52
C SER A 167 2.26 -12.19 9.99
N HIS A 168 1.66 -11.33 9.18
CA HIS A 168 0.38 -11.58 8.49
C HIS A 168 0.58 -11.25 7.02
N LEU A 169 0.22 -12.15 6.10
CA LEU A 169 0.36 -11.92 4.67
C LEU A 169 -0.24 -10.57 4.23
N HIS A 170 0.58 -9.71 3.64
CA HIS A 170 0.15 -8.41 3.12
C HIS A 170 0.88 -8.09 1.82
N LEU A 171 0.13 -7.78 0.78
CA LEU A 171 0.65 -7.32 -0.49
C LEU A 171 0.80 -5.81 -0.45
N HIS A 172 2.03 -5.31 -0.65
CA HIS A 172 2.27 -3.91 -0.92
C HIS A 172 1.90 -3.58 -2.35
N VAL A 173 1.07 -2.56 -2.53
CA VAL A 173 0.68 -2.01 -3.83
C VAL A 173 1.16 -0.57 -3.87
N LEU A 174 2.23 -0.32 -4.63
CA LEU A 174 2.87 0.98 -4.76
C LEU A 174 2.68 1.53 -6.16
N ALA A 175 2.25 2.77 -6.27
CA ALA A 175 2.18 3.49 -7.53
C ALA A 175 2.28 5.02 -7.31
N PRO A 176 2.80 5.77 -8.27
CA PRO A 176 3.72 5.33 -9.33
C PRO A 176 5.05 4.80 -8.77
N ALA A 177 5.58 3.71 -9.33
CA ALA A 177 6.85 3.13 -8.93
C ALA A 177 8.04 4.06 -9.25
N SER A 178 7.90 4.91 -10.27
CA SER A 178 8.85 5.96 -10.64
C SER A 178 9.02 7.03 -9.56
N GLN A 179 8.01 7.24 -8.72
CA GLN A 179 8.01 8.26 -7.65
C GLN A 179 8.24 7.67 -6.25
N LEU A 180 8.81 6.47 -6.16
CA LEU A 180 9.25 5.93 -4.88
C LEU A 180 10.28 6.86 -4.23
N GLY A 181 10.06 7.22 -2.96
CA GLY A 181 11.05 8.00 -2.20
C GLY A 181 12.40 7.28 -2.13
N PHE A 182 13.50 8.01 -1.92
CA PHE A 182 14.87 7.44 -2.00
C PHE A 182 15.05 6.15 -1.19
N LEU A 183 14.61 6.14 0.08
CA LEU A 183 14.70 4.95 0.94
C LEU A 183 13.73 3.85 0.50
N SER A 184 12.51 4.22 0.07
CA SER A 184 11.52 3.26 -0.45
C SER A 184 12.01 2.57 -1.71
N ARG A 185 12.69 3.29 -2.61
CA ARG A 185 13.29 2.73 -3.83
C ARG A 185 14.34 1.66 -3.52
N LEU A 186 15.04 1.77 -2.39
CA LEU A 186 16.01 0.76 -1.95
C LEU A 186 15.32 -0.47 -1.34
N ILE A 187 14.31 -0.27 -0.50
CA ILE A 187 13.55 -1.35 0.15
C ILE A 187 12.76 -2.16 -0.88
N TYR A 188 11.96 -1.47 -1.72
CA TYR A 188 11.14 -2.06 -2.76
C TYR A 188 11.92 -2.32 -4.04
N ARG A 189 13.25 -2.51 -4.01
CA ARG A 189 14.02 -2.77 -5.24
C ARG A 189 13.75 -4.18 -5.76
N ILE A 190 13.51 -4.35 -7.08
CA ILE A 190 13.36 -5.68 -7.70
C ILE A 190 14.65 -6.46 -7.46
N ASN A 191 14.55 -7.76 -7.17
CA ASN A 191 15.70 -8.64 -6.91
C ASN A 191 16.53 -8.25 -5.67
N SER A 192 15.89 -7.66 -4.67
CA SER A 192 16.52 -7.41 -3.37
C SER A 192 16.24 -8.57 -2.40
N TYR A 193 17.12 -8.75 -1.42
CA TYR A 193 16.89 -9.66 -0.28
C TYR A 193 15.70 -9.24 0.60
N TRP A 194 15.19 -8.02 0.41
CA TRP A 194 14.11 -7.44 1.20
C TRP A 194 12.73 -7.54 0.58
N PHE A 195 12.64 -7.75 -0.73
CA PHE A 195 11.37 -7.63 -1.45
C PHE A 195 11.28 -8.61 -2.61
N ILE A 196 10.20 -9.36 -2.67
CA ILE A 196 9.85 -10.25 -3.79
C ILE A 196 8.60 -9.70 -4.48
N THR A 197 8.58 -9.65 -5.82
CA THR A 197 7.34 -9.27 -6.52
C THR A 197 6.30 -10.39 -6.41
N ALA A 198 5.02 -10.04 -6.57
CA ALA A 198 3.97 -11.04 -6.53
C ALA A 198 4.11 -12.08 -7.66
N GLU A 199 4.56 -11.64 -8.85
CA GLU A 199 4.86 -12.50 -9.98
C GLU A 199 6.01 -13.47 -9.68
N GLN A 200 7.12 -12.98 -9.14
CA GLN A 200 8.26 -13.81 -8.74
C GLN A 200 7.88 -14.83 -7.67
N LEU A 201 7.02 -14.45 -6.73
CA LEU A 201 6.53 -15.36 -5.70
C LEU A 201 5.67 -16.48 -6.32
N ILE A 202 4.79 -16.15 -7.26
CA ILE A 202 3.97 -17.15 -7.97
C ILE A 202 4.87 -18.12 -8.75
N GLU A 203 5.84 -17.61 -9.50
CA GLU A 203 6.81 -18.45 -10.24
C GLU A 203 7.57 -19.40 -9.33
N ARG A 204 8.01 -18.90 -8.17
CA ARG A 204 8.68 -19.71 -7.15
C ARG A 204 7.77 -20.85 -6.65
N LEU A 205 6.54 -20.53 -6.26
CA LEU A 205 5.58 -21.52 -5.75
C LEU A 205 5.20 -22.57 -6.80
N GLN A 206 5.15 -22.19 -8.08
CA GLN A 206 4.93 -23.12 -9.18
C GLN A 206 6.12 -24.06 -9.39
N THR A 207 7.34 -23.54 -9.26
CA THR A 207 8.57 -24.32 -9.43
C THR A 207 8.75 -25.32 -8.29
N GLU A 208 8.50 -24.92 -7.04
CA GLU A 208 8.55 -25.81 -5.88
C GLU A 208 7.54 -26.97 -5.99
N ASN A 209 6.37 -26.69 -6.57
CA ASN A 209 5.35 -27.72 -6.84
C ASN A 209 5.75 -28.69 -7.96
N ALA A 210 6.48 -28.22 -8.98
CA ALA A 210 6.93 -29.07 -10.09
C ALA A 210 8.12 -29.97 -9.69
N ALA A 211 8.83 -29.61 -8.62
CA ALA A 211 9.97 -30.36 -8.10
C ALA A 211 9.60 -31.36 -6.98
N SER A 212 8.34 -31.36 -6.52
CA SER A 212 7.80 -32.26 -5.48
C SER A 212 6.98 -33.39 -6.11
#